data_AF-A0A382Z9R2-F1
#
_entry.id   AF-A0A382Z9R2-F1
#
_cell.length_a   1.000
_cell.length_b   1.000
_cell.length_c   1.000
_cell.angle_alpha   90.00
_cell.angle_beta   90.00
_cell.angle_gamma   90.00
#
_symmetry.space_group_name_H-M   'P 1'
#
loop_
_entity.id
_entity.type
_entity.pdbx_description
1 polymer ?
#
loop_
_entity_poly.entity_id
_entity_poly.type
_entity_poly.pdbx_seq_one_letter_code
_entity_poly.pdbx_strand_id
1 'polypeptide(L)' 'MSWIKEEKVDLPPVISCMSINENAMKAVQNLNANITFGSSALTRVQEECIATVVAAVNSCRY' A
#
# COMPACT_ATOMS: atom_id res chain seq x y z
N MET A 1 3.91 12.64 19.13
CA MET A 1 2.79 12.63 20.11
C MET A 1 3.25 11.87 21.35
N SER A 2 2.84 12.26 22.55
CA SER A 2 3.39 11.69 23.81
C SER A 2 3.12 10.19 24.02
N TRP A 3 2.24 9.58 23.23
CA TRP A 3 1.82 8.17 23.35
C TRP A 3 2.17 7.30 22.14
N ILE A 4 2.68 7.87 21.05
CA ILE A 4 3.16 7.13 19.88
C ILE A 4 4.68 7.17 19.89
N LYS A 5 5.31 6.01 19.99
CA LYS A 5 6.77 5.85 19.86
C LYS A 5 7.11 5.67 18.38
N GLU A 6 7.98 6.52 17.87
CA GLU A 6 8.52 6.35 16.53
C GLU A 6 9.60 5.26 16.57
N GLU A 7 9.38 4.19 15.82
CA GLU A 7 10.28 3.06 15.70
C GLU A 7 10.71 2.92 14.25
N LYS A 8 12.01 2.71 14.03
CA LYS A 8 12.53 2.42 12.70
C LYS A 8 12.16 0.99 12.32
N VAL A 9 11.11 0.87 11.53
CA VAL A 9 10.69 -0.40 10.93
C VAL A 9 11.22 -0.52 9.51
N ASP A 10 11.67 -1.71 9.13
CA ASP A 10 12.15 -2.03 7.78
C ASP A 10 10.97 -2.28 6.83
N LEU A 11 10.15 -1.25 6.62
CA LEU A 11 8.94 -1.29 5.81
C LEU A 11 8.85 -0.04 4.93
N PRO A 12 8.31 -0.14 3.71
CA PRO A 12 8.02 1.02 2.88
C PRO A 12 7.11 2.02 3.63
N PRO A 13 7.28 3.35 3.43
CA PRO A 13 6.51 4.34 4.18
C PRO A 13 4.99 4.21 4.09
N VAL A 14 4.45 3.73 2.94
CA VAL A 14 3.01 3.44 2.76
C VAL A 14 2.49 2.31 3.67
N ILE A 15 3.37 1.44 4.12
CA ILE A 15 3.05 0.33 5.03
C ILE A 15 3.41 0.69 6.47
N SER A 16 4.55 1.34 6.70
CA SER A 16 5.00 1.69 8.05
C SER A 16 4.04 2.64 8.76
N CYS A 17 3.35 3.52 8.02
CA CYS A 17 2.33 4.40 8.59
C CYS A 17 1.11 3.64 9.15
N MET A 18 0.87 2.39 8.71
CA MET A 18 -0.21 1.52 9.19
C MET A 18 0.18 0.64 10.38
N SER A 19 1.46 0.61 10.76
CA SER A 19 2.02 -0.28 11.78
C SER A 19 1.38 -0.17 13.17
N ILE A 20 0.72 0.95 13.47
CA ILE A 20 -0.04 1.12 14.72
C ILE A 20 -1.16 0.09 14.89
N ASN A 21 -1.68 -0.46 13.79
CA ASN A 21 -2.66 -1.53 13.78
C ASN A 21 -2.20 -2.66 12.86
N GLU A 22 -1.55 -3.67 13.46
CA GLU A 22 -0.99 -4.80 12.71
C GLU A 22 -2.02 -5.55 11.88
N ASN A 23 -3.25 -5.73 12.39
CA ASN A 23 -4.27 -6.48 11.68
C ASN A 23 -4.70 -5.75 10.40
N ALA A 24 -4.90 -4.43 10.49
CA ALA A 24 -5.22 -3.60 9.33
C ALA A 24 -4.06 -3.57 8.33
N MET A 25 -2.82 -3.40 8.81
CA MET A 25 -1.61 -3.42 7.98
C MET A 25 -1.47 -4.74 7.21
N LYS A 26 -1.57 -5.88 7.89
CA LYS A 26 -1.46 -7.21 7.26
C LYS A 26 -2.59 -7.44 6.24
N ALA A 27 -3.81 -6.98 6.53
CA ALA A 27 -4.91 -7.05 5.59
C ALA A 27 -4.64 -6.24 4.31
N VAL A 28 -4.13 -5.01 4.44
CA VAL A 28 -3.77 -4.17 3.27
C VAL A 28 -2.61 -4.77 2.48
N GLN A 29 -1.57 -5.29 3.16
CA GLN A 29 -0.46 -5.98 2.49
C GLN A 29 -0.95 -7.19 1.69
N ASN A 30 -1.78 -8.06 2.30
CA ASN A 30 -2.32 -9.24 1.64
C ASN A 30 -3.22 -8.87 0.46
N LEU A 31 -4.05 -7.84 0.60
CA LEU A 31 -4.89 -7.35 -0.48
C LEU A 31 -4.04 -6.87 -1.67
N ASN A 32 -3.04 -6.03 -1.40
CA ASN A 32 -2.15 -5.52 -2.44
C ASN A 32 -1.36 -6.65 -3.10
N ALA A 33 -0.83 -7.60 -2.33
CA ALA A 33 -0.10 -8.74 -2.85
C ALA A 33 -0.96 -9.57 -3.82
N ASN A 34 -2.20 -9.86 -3.44
CA ASN A 34 -3.12 -10.63 -4.28
C ASN A 34 -3.48 -9.88 -5.56
N ILE A 35 -3.89 -8.62 -5.49
CA ILE A 35 -4.35 -7.86 -6.68
C ILE A 35 -3.23 -7.64 -7.69
N THR A 36 -2.02 -7.33 -7.19
CA THR A 36 -0.93 -6.75 -7.98
C THR A 36 0.08 -7.80 -8.48
N PHE A 37 0.08 -9.00 -7.91
CA PHE A 37 1.04 -10.06 -8.25
C PHE A 37 0.36 -11.38 -8.61
N GLY A 38 -0.41 -11.35 -9.70
CA GLY A 38 -0.82 -12.58 -10.39
C GLY A 38 -2.24 -13.07 -10.13
N SER A 39 -3.11 -12.29 -9.46
CA SER A 39 -4.54 -12.61 -9.37
C SER A 39 -5.37 -12.05 -10.54
N SER A 40 -4.80 -11.19 -11.38
CA SER A 40 -5.50 -10.53 -12.48
C SER A 40 -5.19 -11.17 -13.83
N ALA A 41 -6.12 -11.01 -14.79
CA ALA A 41 -5.87 -11.30 -16.20
C ALA A 41 -5.07 -10.19 -16.90
N LEU A 42 -4.78 -9.09 -16.20
CA LEU A 42 -4.03 -7.95 -16.72
C LEU A 42 -2.52 -8.19 -16.63
N THR A 43 -1.79 -7.56 -17.54
CA THR A 43 -0.33 -7.47 -17.41
C THR A 43 0.03 -6.47 -16.31
N ARG A 44 1.22 -6.64 -15.72
CA ARG A 44 1.77 -5.71 -14.71
C ARG A 44 1.73 -4.24 -15.16
N VAL A 45 2.02 -4.00 -16.44
CA VAL A 45 1.99 -2.65 -17.02
C VAL A 45 0.57 -2.06 -16.98
N GLN A 46 -0.45 -2.85 -17.34
CA GLN A 46 -1.84 -2.40 -17.32
C GLN A 46 -2.31 -2.10 -15.90
N GLU A 47 -1.96 -2.94 -14.92
CA GLU A 47 -2.30 -2.72 -13.51
C GLU A 47 -1.71 -1.41 -12.98
N GLU A 48 -0.42 -1.16 -13.24
CA GLU A 48 0.24 0.08 -12.82
C GLU A 48 -0.27 1.32 -13.57
N CYS A 49 -0.63 1.19 -14.85
CA CYS A 49 -1.30 2.27 -15.58
C CYS A 49 -2.63 2.65 -14.92
N ILE A 50 -3.46 1.67 -14.54
CA ILE A 50 -4.71 1.93 -13.84
C ILE A 50 -4.44 2.58 -12.48
N ALA A 51 -3.51 2.03 -11.69
CA ALA A 51 -3.14 2.59 -10.39
C ALA A 51 -2.68 4.05 -10.49
N THR A 52 -1.84 4.36 -11.48
CA THR A 52 -1.32 5.71 -11.73
C THR A 52 -2.43 6.69 -12.12
N VAL A 53 -3.33 6.31 -13.03
CA VAL A 53 -4.45 7.16 -13.46
C VAL A 53 -5.39 7.44 -12.29
N VAL A 54 -5.75 6.41 -11.52
CA VAL A 54 -6.61 6.57 -10.34
C VAL A 54 -5.95 7.45 -9.28
N ALA A 55 -4.66 7.29 -9.01
CA ALA A 55 -3.91 8.13 -8.09
C ALA A 55 -3.90 9.60 -8.55
N ALA A 56 -3.65 9.86 -9.83
CA ALA A 56 -3.66 11.20 -10.40
C ALA A 56 -5.04 11.88 -10.29
N VAL A 57 -6.12 11.15 -10.60
CA VAL A 57 -7.50 11.64 -10.46
C VAL A 57 -7.81 12.01 -9.01
N ASN A 58 -7.28 11.24 -8.04
CA ASN A 58 -7.49 11.49 -6.61
C ASN A 58 -6.45 12.45 -6.00
N SER A 59 -5.55 13.04 -6.79
CA SER A 59 -4.44 13.86 -6.29
C SER A 59 -3.61 13.15 -5.21
N CYS A 60 -3.45 11.83 -5.32
CA CYS A 60 -2.63 11.03 -4.43
C CYS A 60 -1.15 11.19 -4.82
N ARG A 61 -0.35 11.79 -3.93
CA ARG A 61 1.02 12.24 -4.23
C ARG A 61 2.11 11.18 -3.98
N TYR A 62 1.86 10.27 -3.04
CA TYR A 62 2.83 9.27 -2.64
C TYR A 62 3.20 8.36 -3.81
#